data_AF-A0A350IFC2-F1
#
_entry.id   AF-A0A350IFC2-F1
#
_cell.length_a   1.000
_cell.length_b   1.000
_cell.length_c   1.000
_cell.angle_alpha   90.00
_cell.angle_beta   90.00
_cell.angle_gamma   90.00
#
_symmetry.space_group_name_H-M   'P 1'
#
loop_
_entity.id
_entity.type
_entity.pdbx_description
1 polymer ?
#
loop_
_entity_poly.entity_id
_entity_poly.type
_entity_poly.pdbx_seq_one_letter_code
_entity_poly.pdbx_strand_id
1 'polypeptide(L)'
;MPDWAKELNCSITVCDKNGIIIYQNDPAVEQYKKHGSLIGKNMFDCHNERSRAIINHLLETGGTNVYTIEKRGVHKVIYQSAWKENGEVKGLCEISMITPADMPHYVRE
;
A
#
# COMPACT_ATOMS: atom_id res chain seq x y z
N MET A 1 -3.32 -21.23 0.81
CA MET A 1 -4.25 -20.11 0.61
C MET A 1 -4.38 -19.88 -0.89
N PRO A 2 -5.58 -19.66 -1.44
CA PRO A 2 -5.72 -19.22 -2.83
C PRO A 2 -5.00 -17.88 -3.04
N ASP A 3 -4.48 -17.63 -4.23
CA ASP A 3 -3.83 -16.36 -4.58
C ASP A 3 -4.86 -15.28 -4.91
N TRP A 4 -5.69 -14.96 -3.93
CA TRP A 4 -6.78 -13.99 -4.07
C TRP A 4 -6.28 -12.57 -4.37
N ALA A 5 -5.04 -12.25 -3.97
CA ALA A 5 -4.49 -10.90 -4.06
C ALA A 5 -4.07 -10.54 -5.49
N LYS A 6 -3.67 -11.53 -6.29
CA LYS A 6 -3.08 -11.35 -7.63
C LYS A 6 -3.96 -10.50 -8.57
N GLU A 7 -5.25 -10.81 -8.64
CA GLU A 7 -6.19 -10.17 -9.59
C GLU A 7 -7.25 -9.32 -8.89
N LEU A 8 -7.13 -9.10 -7.57
CA LEU A 8 -8.07 -8.23 -6.85
C LEU A 8 -8.08 -6.82 -7.46
N ASN A 9 -9.26 -6.21 -7.60
CA ASN A 9 -9.47 -4.91 -8.29
C ASN A 9 -8.89 -3.68 -7.57
N CYS A 10 -7.85 -3.83 -6.75
CA CYS A 10 -7.11 -2.75 -6.13
C CYS A 10 -5.60 -3.01 -6.27
N SER A 11 -4.80 -1.96 -6.23
CA SER A 11 -3.34 -2.11 -6.25
C SER A 11 -2.86 -2.53 -4.86
N ILE A 12 -2.12 -3.63 -4.77
CA ILE A 12 -1.49 -4.13 -3.55
C ILE A 12 0.02 -4.15 -3.76
N THR A 13 0.77 -3.52 -2.85
CA THR A 13 2.23 -3.57 -2.81
C THR A 13 2.68 -3.94 -1.41
N VAL A 14 3.59 -4.91 -1.29
CA VAL A 14 4.14 -5.37 -0.01
C VAL A 14 5.64 -5.19 -0.03
N CYS A 15 6.19 -4.67 1.05
CA CYS A 15 7.62 -4.62 1.30
C CYS A 15 8.00 -5.38 2.57
N ASP A 16 9.29 -5.73 2.68
CA ASP A 16 9.89 -6.22 3.92
C ASP A 16 10.14 -5.08 4.92
N LYS A 17 10.68 -5.42 6.10
CA LYS A 17 11.00 -4.47 7.17
C LYS A 17 12.04 -3.41 6.81
N ASN A 18 12.82 -3.63 5.75
CA ASN A 18 13.81 -2.69 5.25
C ASN A 18 13.24 -1.81 4.11
N GLY A 19 11.96 -1.98 3.78
CA GLY A 19 11.29 -1.27 2.69
C GLY A 19 11.55 -1.87 1.31
N ILE A 20 12.15 -3.06 1.20
CA ILE A 20 12.35 -3.72 -0.09
C ILE A 20 11.03 -4.31 -0.56
N ILE A 21 10.58 -3.93 -1.75
CA ILE A 21 9.32 -4.41 -2.33
C ILE A 21 9.48 -5.89 -2.68
N ILE A 22 8.68 -6.75 -2.05
CA ILE A 22 8.72 -8.21 -2.22
C ILE A 22 7.52 -8.74 -3.03
N TYR A 23 6.45 -7.96 -3.15
CA TYR A 23 5.27 -8.36 -3.91
C TYR A 23 4.52 -7.15 -4.48
N GLN A 24 3.99 -7.32 -5.69
CA GLN A 24 2.99 -6.46 -6.30
C GLN A 24 1.97 -7.35 -7.02
N ASN A 25 0.69 -7.00 -6.89
CA ASN A 25 -0.35 -7.67 -7.67
C ASN A 25 -0.50 -7.08 -9.07
N ASP A 26 -1.35 -7.69 -9.92
CA ASP A 26 -1.44 -7.33 -11.34
C ASP A 26 -1.84 -5.86 -11.56
N PRO A 27 -2.83 -5.28 -10.84
CA PRO A 27 -3.12 -3.85 -10.92
C PRO A 27 -1.99 -2.94 -10.46
N ALA A 28 -1.22 -3.32 -9.42
CA ALA A 28 -0.05 -2.54 -8.99
C ALA A 28 1.05 -2.55 -10.06
N VAL A 29 1.32 -3.72 -10.65
CA VAL A 29 2.29 -3.86 -11.76
C VAL A 29 1.87 -2.98 -12.94
N GLU A 30 0.60 -3.02 -13.36
CA GLU A 30 0.13 -2.20 -14.47
C GLU A 30 0.20 -0.69 -14.13
N GLN A 31 -0.19 -0.28 -12.91
CA GLN A 31 -0.10 1.11 -12.45
C GLN A 31 1.33 1.66 -12.55
N TYR A 32 2.34 0.84 -12.26
CA TYR A 32 3.74 1.25 -12.20
C TYR A 32 4.58 0.81 -13.41
N LYS A 33 3.97 0.19 -14.43
CA LYS A 33 4.64 -0.38 -15.61
C LYS A 33 5.66 0.53 -16.29
N LYS A 34 5.37 1.83 -16.35
CA LYS A 34 6.29 2.85 -16.92
C LYS A 34 7.61 3.00 -16.15
N HIS A 35 7.68 2.53 -14.91
CA HIS A 35 8.88 2.54 -14.05
C HIS A 35 9.60 1.18 -14.05
N GLY A 36 9.14 0.22 -14.87
CA GLY A 36 9.57 -1.17 -14.84
C GLY A 36 9.10 -1.90 -13.58
N SER A 37 9.71 -3.06 -13.31
CA SER A 37 9.46 -3.78 -12.07
C SER A 37 9.92 -2.96 -10.86
N LEU A 38 9.08 -2.88 -9.83
CA LEU A 38 9.46 -2.31 -8.54
C LEU A 38 9.88 -3.38 -7.52
N ILE A 39 9.64 -4.67 -7.80
CA ILE A 39 10.11 -5.76 -6.94
C ILE A 39 11.64 -5.69 -6.83
N GLY A 40 12.15 -5.78 -5.60
CA GLY A 40 13.57 -5.65 -5.26
C GLY A 40 14.05 -4.21 -5.09
N LYS A 41 13.26 -3.19 -5.47
CA LYS A 41 13.58 -1.79 -5.19
C LYS A 41 13.15 -1.40 -3.77
N ASN A 42 13.79 -0.37 -3.24
CA ASN A 42 13.41 0.16 -1.94
C ASN A 42 12.29 1.20 -2.09
N MET A 43 11.20 1.04 -1.33
CA MET A 43 10.08 1.98 -1.35
C MET A 43 10.49 3.38 -0.90
N PHE A 44 11.45 3.52 0.03
CA PHE A 44 11.88 4.82 0.56
C PHE A 44 12.43 5.73 -0.53
N ASP A 45 13.03 5.17 -1.60
CA ASP A 45 13.55 5.94 -2.74
C ASP A 45 12.45 6.71 -3.49
N CYS A 46 11.20 6.26 -3.38
CA CYS A 46 10.03 6.86 -4.03
C CYS A 46 9.27 7.86 -3.14
N HIS A 47 9.72 8.07 -1.89
CA HIS A 47 8.99 8.85 -0.88
C HIS A 47 9.78 10.08 -0.44
N ASN A 48 9.06 11.19 -0.23
CA ASN A 48 9.59 12.38 0.42
C ASN A 48 9.78 12.15 1.94
N GLU A 49 10.52 13.04 2.60
CA GLU A 49 10.87 12.93 4.02
C GLU A 49 9.66 12.66 4.93
N ARG A 50 8.56 13.40 4.75
CA ARG A 50 7.32 13.21 5.51
C ARG A 50 6.77 11.80 5.35
N SER A 51 6.67 11.30 4.12
CA SER A 51 6.16 9.96 3.85
C SER A 51 7.10 8.88 4.42
N ARG A 52 8.42 9.07 4.34
CA ARG A 52 9.39 8.16 4.96
C ARG A 52 9.20 8.09 6.47
N ALA A 53 8.99 9.22 7.14
CA ALA A 53 8.75 9.27 8.58
C ALA A 53 7.49 8.50 8.98
N ILE A 54 6.39 8.64 8.21
CA ILE A 54 5.17 7.86 8.44
C ILE A 54 5.45 6.36 8.29
N ILE A 55 6.09 5.95 7.19
CA ILE A 55 6.39 4.53 6.95
C ILE A 55 7.24 3.94 8.08
N ASN A 56 8.29 4.65 8.52
CA ASN A 56 9.12 4.21 9.65
C ASN A 56 8.29 4.05 10.92
N HIS A 57 7.43 5.02 11.24
CA HIS A 57 6.55 4.91 12.40
C HIS A 57 5.61 3.69 12.33
N LEU A 58 5.06 3.37 11.15
CA LEU A 58 4.23 2.18 10.97
C LEU A 58 5.03 0.89 11.17
N LEU A 59 6.26 0.84 10.64
CA LEU A 59 7.14 -0.32 10.80
C LEU A 59 7.57 -0.51 12.27
N GLU A 60 7.80 0.58 13.01
CA GLU A 60 8.19 0.55 14.43
C GLU A 60 7.03 0.16 15.35
N THR A 61 5.84 0.73 15.12
CA THR A 61 4.67 0.53 16.00
C THR A 61 3.81 -0.66 15.60
N GLY A 62 3.95 -1.13 14.35
CA GLY A 62 3.06 -2.10 13.77
C GLY A 62 1.65 -1.56 13.50
N GLY A 63 1.52 -0.25 13.27
CA GLY A 63 0.26 0.48 13.12
C GLY A 63 -0.26 0.55 11.67
N THR A 64 -1.24 1.46 11.48
CA THR A 64 -1.90 1.73 10.19
C THR A 64 -1.94 3.22 9.88
N ASN A 65 -1.92 3.57 8.61
CA ASN A 65 -2.19 4.92 8.10
C ASN A 65 -3.20 4.82 6.96
N VAL A 66 -4.33 5.53 7.08
CA VAL A 66 -5.45 5.44 6.13
C VAL A 66 -5.91 6.83 5.74
N TYR A 67 -5.99 7.10 4.45
CA TYR A 67 -6.36 8.41 3.94
C TYR A 67 -6.92 8.34 2.52
N THR A 68 -7.65 9.37 2.11
CA THR A 68 -8.04 9.57 0.72
C THR A 68 -7.09 10.53 0.01
N ILE A 69 -6.90 10.34 -1.29
CA ILE A 69 -6.13 11.24 -2.15
C ILE A 69 -6.81 11.38 -3.50
N GLU A 70 -6.81 12.59 -4.04
CA GLU A 70 -7.12 12.83 -5.46
C GLU A 70 -5.81 13.13 -6.20
N LYS A 71 -5.55 12.40 -7.28
CA LYS A 71 -4.39 12.65 -8.14
C LYS A 71 -4.82 12.61 -9.59
N ARG A 72 -4.72 13.78 -10.26
CA ARG A 72 -5.12 13.95 -11.67
C ARG A 72 -6.58 13.53 -11.92
N GLY A 73 -7.51 13.95 -11.04
CA GLY A 73 -8.94 13.61 -11.15
C GLY A 73 -9.31 12.20 -10.67
N VAL A 74 -8.35 11.36 -10.29
CA VAL A 74 -8.62 10.00 -9.78
C VAL A 74 -8.64 10.03 -8.25
N HIS A 75 -9.79 9.72 -7.68
CA HIS A 75 -9.99 9.56 -6.24
C HIS A 75 -9.52 8.16 -5.81
N LYS A 76 -8.80 8.12 -4.70
CA LYS A 76 -8.29 6.88 -4.13
C LYS A 76 -8.43 6.87 -2.61
N VAL A 77 -8.69 5.69 -2.06
CA VAL A 77 -8.42 5.37 -0.65
C VAL A 77 -7.09 4.63 -0.61
N ILE A 78 -6.19 5.09 0.25
CA ILE A 78 -4.91 4.44 0.55
C ILE A 78 -5.01 3.86 1.96
N TYR A 79 -4.72 2.56 2.07
CA TYR A 79 -4.62 1.85 3.34
C TYR A 79 -3.21 1.28 3.46
N GLN A 80 -2.43 1.81 4.41
CA GLN A 80 -1.11 1.31 4.75
C GLN A 80 -1.19 0.61 6.11
N SER A 81 -0.64 -0.59 6.20
CA SER A 81 -0.57 -1.35 7.44
C SER A 81 0.75 -2.08 7.54
N ALA A 82 1.36 -2.09 8.71
CA ALA A 82 2.39 -3.07 9.00
C ALA A 82 1.77 -4.47 8.91
N TRP A 83 2.47 -5.41 8.27
CA TRP A 83 2.10 -6.82 8.34
C TRP A 83 3.01 -7.53 9.34
N LYS A 84 2.42 -8.48 10.06
CA LYS A 84 3.07 -9.18 11.16
C LYS A 84 3.09 -10.68 10.91
N GLU A 85 4.15 -11.32 11.37
CA GLU A 85 4.25 -12.77 11.47
C GLU A 85 4.65 -13.11 12.91
N ASN A 86 3.84 -13.93 13.59
CA ASN A 86 4.02 -14.26 15.01
C ASN A 86 4.15 -13.03 15.94
N GLY A 87 3.41 -11.96 15.64
CA GLY A 87 3.40 -10.72 16.42
C GLY A 87 4.53 -9.73 16.09
N GLU A 88 5.53 -10.15 15.32
CA GLU A 88 6.64 -9.30 14.89
C GLU A 88 6.30 -8.60 13.57
N VAL A 89 6.59 -7.31 13.46
CA VAL A 89 6.48 -6.58 12.19
C VAL A 89 7.51 -7.11 11.21
N LYS A 90 7.04 -7.51 10.03
CA LYS A 90 7.89 -8.03 8.96
C LYS A 90 7.97 -7.11 7.73
N GLY A 91 7.16 -6.05 7.71
CA GLY A 91 7.19 -5.02 6.69
C GLY A 91 5.86 -4.26 6.60
N LEU A 92 5.60 -3.65 5.44
CA LEU A 92 4.40 -2.86 5.18
C LEU A 92 3.61 -3.41 3.98
N CYS A 93 2.30 -3.41 4.09
CA CYS A 93 1.37 -3.61 2.99
C CYS A 93 0.66 -2.28 2.70
N GLU A 94 0.68 -1.86 1.43
CA GLU A 94 -0.10 -0.74 0.93
C GLU A 94 -1.16 -1.23 -0.05
N ILE A 95 -2.40 -0.80 0.19
CA ILE A 95 -3.55 -1.04 -0.68
C ILE A 95 -4.03 0.32 -1.20
N SER A 96 -4.12 0.47 -2.51
CA SER A 96 -4.64 1.65 -3.20
C SER A 96 -5.88 1.27 -3.99
N MET A 97 -7.04 1.77 -3.56
CA MET A 97 -8.34 1.53 -4.18
C MET A 97 -8.80 2.79 -4.90
N ILE A 98 -9.18 2.68 -6.18
CA ILE A 98 -9.88 3.77 -6.86
C ILE A 98 -11.32 3.79 -6.34
N THR A 99 -11.81 4.97 -5.97
CA THR A 99 -13.16 5.14 -5.44
C THR A 99 -13.92 6.21 -6.22
N PRO A 100 -15.26 6.19 -6.21
CA PRO A 100 -16.05 7.36 -6.56
C PRO A 100 -15.66 8.55 -5.68
N ALA A 101 -15.83 9.77 -6.21
CA ALA A 101 -15.62 11.00 -5.44
C ALA A 101 -16.64 11.12 -4.29
N ASP A 102 -17.87 10.67 -4.55
CA ASP A 102 -19.01 10.61 -3.66
C ASP A 102 -19.16 9.21 -3.03
N MET A 103 -18.06 8.66 -2.52
CA MET A 103 -18.06 7.33 -1.89
C MET A 103 -19.13 7.24 -0.79
N PRO A 104 -20.07 6.29 -0.85
CA PRO A 104 -21.13 6.21 0.13
C PRO A 104 -20.58 5.80 1.51
N HIS A 105 -21.09 6.45 2.55
CA HIS A 105 -20.81 6.11 3.95
C HIS A 105 -22.07 5.61 4.62
N TYR A 106 -22.08 4.34 5.03
CA TYR A 106 -23.21 3.72 5.70
C TYR A 106 -22.89 3.53 7.19
N VAL A 107 -23.67 4.14 8.07
CA VAL A 107 -23.61 3.91 9.52
C VAL A 107 -24.56 2.77 9.88
N ARG A 108 -24.07 1.77 10.60
CA ARG A 108 -24.85 0.61 11.09
C ARG A 108 -24.48 0.36 12.56
N GLU A 109 -25.44 -0.11 13.35
CA GLU A 109 -25.24 -0.55 14.75
C GLU A 109 -24.75 -2.00 14.83
#